data_AF-A0A955V057-F1
#
_entry.id   AF-A0A955V057-F1
#
_cell.length_a   1.000
_cell.length_b   1.000
_cell.length_c   1.000
_cell.angle_alpha   90.00
_cell.angle_beta   90.00
_cell.angle_gamma   90.00
#
_symmetry.space_group_name_H-M   'P 1'
#
loop_
_entity.id
_entity.type
_entity.pdbx_description
1 polymer ?
#
loop_
_entity_poly.entity_id
_entity_poly.type
_entity_poly.pdbx_seq_one_letter_code
_entity_poly.pdbx_strand_id
1 'polypeptide(L)'
;DRHARGDATALTAQERRGLRAFRSLATRCFECHRLPTFDAPLALAIGVPSDDPGVGGATGEPARRGHFGVPTLRNVGRTAPYMHDGSIATLEEVVDFYRRGGGRALGVPDDRVDAQVRPIEMTDAEAADLVAFLRALGDESRRPATPDAVPSGLPVPRLGDDAHPQEDGS
;
A
#
# COMPACT_ATOMS: atom_id res chain seq x y z
N ASP A 1 6.18 -15.03 -1.23
CA ASP A 1 7.45 -15.78 -1.45
C ASP A 1 7.33 -17.27 -1.69
N ARG A 2 6.68 -18.07 -0.81
CA ARG A 2 6.55 -19.53 -1.01
C ARG A 2 5.98 -19.90 -2.38
N HIS A 3 4.93 -19.21 -2.81
CA HIS A 3 4.31 -19.41 -4.13
C HIS A 3 5.29 -19.22 -5.30
N ALA A 4 6.12 -18.18 -5.25
CA ALA A 4 7.11 -17.91 -6.29
C ALA A 4 8.22 -18.97 -6.35
N ARG A 5 8.44 -19.73 -5.27
CA ARG A 5 9.37 -20.86 -5.19
C ARG A 5 8.72 -22.20 -5.58
N GLY A 6 7.48 -22.19 -6.11
CA GLY A 6 6.79 -23.37 -6.61
C GLY A 6 5.81 -24.03 -5.63
N ASP A 7 5.61 -23.47 -4.43
CA ASP A 7 4.59 -23.97 -3.51
C ASP A 7 3.19 -23.58 -4.00
N ALA A 8 2.51 -24.54 -4.64
CA ALA A 8 1.15 -24.37 -5.17
C ALA A 8 0.09 -24.16 -4.06
N THR A 9 0.41 -24.51 -2.81
CA THR A 9 -0.50 -24.38 -1.65
C THR A 9 -0.34 -23.06 -0.92
N ALA A 10 0.70 -22.28 -1.26
CA ALA A 10 1.03 -21.03 -0.58
C ALA A 10 -0.02 -19.92 -0.69
N LEU A 11 -0.88 -19.98 -1.70
CA LEU A 11 -1.98 -19.03 -1.90
C LEU A 11 -3.31 -19.78 -1.94
N THR A 12 -4.35 -19.22 -1.33
CA THR A 12 -5.73 -19.68 -1.48
C THR A 12 -6.25 -19.48 -2.90
N ALA A 13 -7.40 -20.07 -3.24
CA ALA A 13 -8.02 -19.86 -4.55
C ALA A 13 -8.34 -18.37 -4.82
N GLN A 14 -8.75 -17.64 -3.78
CA GLN A 14 -9.05 -16.22 -3.82
C GLN A 14 -7.80 -15.39 -4.08
N GLU A 15 -6.73 -15.61 -3.31
CA GLU A 15 -5.46 -14.92 -3.47
C GLU A 15 -4.82 -15.19 -4.84
N ARG A 16 -4.99 -16.39 -5.40
CA ARG A 16 -4.54 -16.69 -6.78
C ARG A 16 -5.33 -15.92 -7.83
N ARG A 17 -6.63 -15.68 -7.64
CA ARG A 17 -7.41 -14.79 -8.51
C ARG A 17 -6.91 -13.35 -8.37
N GLY A 18 -6.66 -12.88 -7.15
CA GLY A 18 -6.08 -11.57 -6.88
C GLY A 18 -4.72 -11.35 -7.53
N LEU A 19 -3.82 -12.35 -7.47
CA LEU A 19 -2.53 -12.31 -8.17
C LEU A 19 -2.71 -12.20 -9.69
N ARG A 20 -3.68 -12.91 -10.26
CA ARG A 20 -3.99 -12.78 -11.70
C ARG A 20 -4.53 -11.40 -12.03
N ALA A 21 -5.45 -10.88 -11.22
CA ALA A 21 -5.97 -9.53 -11.38
C ALA A 21 -4.81 -8.52 -11.34
N PHE A 22 -3.95 -8.56 -10.33
CA PHE A 22 -2.79 -7.67 -10.16
C PHE A 22 -1.84 -7.66 -11.37
N ARG A 23 -1.62 -8.81 -12.01
CA ARG A 23 -0.73 -8.98 -13.17
C ARG A 23 -1.44 -8.80 -14.52
N SER A 24 -2.73 -8.53 -14.53
CA SER A 24 -3.51 -8.42 -15.76
C SER A 24 -3.28 -7.09 -16.46
N LEU A 25 -3.46 -7.09 -17.78
CA LEU A 25 -3.49 -5.86 -18.58
C LEU A 25 -4.75 -5.01 -18.35
N ALA A 26 -5.76 -5.56 -17.67
CA ALA A 26 -6.97 -4.83 -17.29
C ALA A 26 -6.69 -3.88 -16.12
N THR A 27 -6.02 -4.34 -15.07
CA THR A 27 -5.74 -3.54 -13.86
C THR A 27 -4.36 -2.88 -13.86
N ARG A 28 -3.35 -3.53 -14.45
CA ARG A 28 -1.97 -3.02 -14.63
C ARG A 28 -1.24 -2.57 -13.36
N CYS A 29 -1.65 -3.06 -12.19
CA CYS A 29 -0.95 -2.77 -10.93
C CYS A 29 0.55 -3.12 -11.00
N PHE A 30 0.91 -4.18 -11.73
CA PHE A 30 2.28 -4.65 -11.91
C PHE A 30 3.21 -3.70 -12.67
N GLU A 31 2.70 -2.70 -13.40
CA GLU A 31 3.55 -1.80 -14.18
C GLU A 31 4.36 -0.86 -13.28
N CYS A 32 3.77 -0.50 -12.15
CA CYS A 32 4.38 0.33 -11.12
C CYS A 32 4.88 -0.53 -9.95
N HIS A 33 4.13 -1.55 -9.52
CA HIS A 33 4.53 -2.43 -8.43
C HIS A 33 5.14 -3.74 -8.96
N ARG A 34 6.42 -3.69 -9.33
CA ARG A 34 7.07 -4.73 -10.12
C ARG A 34 7.58 -5.88 -9.24
N LEU A 35 7.46 -7.10 -9.75
CA LEU A 35 8.03 -8.29 -9.09
C LEU A 35 9.57 -8.22 -9.08
N PRO A 36 10.24 -8.79 -8.06
CA PRO A 36 9.69 -9.56 -6.93
C PRO A 36 9.44 -8.76 -5.65
N THR A 37 9.82 -7.49 -5.63
CA THR A 37 9.76 -6.59 -4.47
C THR A 37 8.47 -5.78 -4.41
N PHE A 38 7.67 -5.77 -5.49
CA PHE A 38 6.43 -5.02 -5.63
C PHE A 38 6.62 -3.49 -5.49
N ASP A 39 7.77 -2.99 -5.95
CA ASP A 39 8.13 -1.58 -6.01
C ASP A 39 8.61 -1.22 -7.44
N ALA A 40 8.93 0.05 -7.64
CA ALA A 40 9.72 0.48 -8.78
C ALA A 40 10.50 1.75 -8.43
N PRO A 41 11.67 1.97 -9.06
CA PRO A 41 12.42 3.22 -8.96
C PRO A 41 11.75 4.32 -9.81
N LEU A 42 10.47 4.55 -9.57
CA LEU A 42 9.61 5.53 -10.22
C LEU A 42 9.05 6.47 -9.16
N ALA A 43 8.73 7.69 -9.57
CA ALA A 43 7.84 8.56 -8.82
C ALA A 43 6.69 8.96 -9.73
N LEU A 44 5.48 8.94 -9.19
CA LEU A 44 4.24 9.21 -9.93
C LEU A 44 3.35 10.13 -9.10
N ALA A 45 2.60 10.98 -9.78
CA ALA A 45 1.50 11.73 -9.21
C ALA A 45 0.21 10.93 -9.40
N ILE A 46 -0.27 10.30 -8.31
CA ILE A 46 -1.56 9.59 -8.31
C ILE A 46 -2.74 10.49 -7.92
N GLY A 47 -2.44 11.73 -7.51
CA GLY A 47 -3.42 12.77 -7.19
C GLY A 47 -4.12 12.62 -5.85
N VAL A 48 -3.47 12.03 -4.83
CA VAL A 48 -3.96 12.17 -3.45
C VAL A 48 -3.89 13.67 -3.09
N PRO A 49 -5.02 14.34 -2.75
CA PRO A 49 -5.02 15.77 -2.46
C PRO A 49 -4.12 16.09 -1.27
N SER A 50 -3.08 16.88 -1.51
CA SER A 50 -2.07 17.18 -0.50
C SER A 50 -1.33 18.48 -0.85
N ASP A 51 -0.91 19.20 0.20
CA ASP A 51 -0.04 20.37 0.06
C ASP A 51 1.45 20.00 -0.03
N ASP A 52 1.80 18.74 0.28
CA ASP A 52 3.17 18.24 0.14
C ASP A 52 3.59 18.26 -1.35
N PRO A 53 4.62 19.03 -1.71
CA PRO A 53 5.08 19.12 -3.10
C PRO A 53 5.77 17.85 -3.60
N GLY A 54 6.09 16.88 -2.73
CA GLY A 54 6.74 15.63 -3.08
C GLY A 54 8.11 15.84 -3.75
N VAL A 55 8.41 15.04 -4.77
CA VAL A 55 9.71 15.11 -5.48
C VAL A 55 9.98 16.52 -6.04
N GLY A 56 8.97 17.21 -6.58
CA GLY A 56 9.16 18.57 -7.11
C GLY A 56 9.60 19.59 -6.06
N GLY A 57 9.22 19.41 -4.79
CA GLY A 57 9.72 20.26 -3.70
C GLY A 57 11.16 19.95 -3.33
N ALA A 58 11.54 18.67 -3.33
CA ALA A 58 12.89 18.22 -3.01
C ALA A 58 13.92 18.58 -4.10
N THR A 59 13.52 18.57 -5.38
CA THR A 59 14.42 18.83 -6.50
C THR A 59 14.30 20.25 -7.07
N GLY A 60 13.21 20.96 -6.77
CA GLY A 60 12.88 22.24 -7.38
C GLY A 60 12.31 22.14 -8.80
N GLU A 61 11.96 20.95 -9.27
CA GLU A 61 11.38 20.73 -10.61
C GLU A 61 9.84 20.84 -10.57
N PRO A 62 9.22 21.89 -11.14
CA PRO A 62 7.77 22.08 -11.05
C PRO A 62 6.96 20.95 -11.68
N ALA A 63 7.49 20.35 -12.75
CA ALA A 63 6.85 19.22 -13.44
C ALA A 63 6.74 17.96 -12.57
N ARG A 64 7.55 17.85 -11.50
CA ARG A 64 7.53 16.71 -10.57
C ARG A 64 6.77 16.99 -9.28
N ARG A 65 6.04 18.11 -9.21
CA ARG A 65 5.21 18.44 -8.04
C ARG A 65 4.15 17.35 -7.83
N GLY A 66 3.95 16.94 -6.58
CA GLY A 66 2.99 15.90 -6.20
C GLY A 66 3.37 14.48 -6.62
N HIS A 67 4.58 14.28 -7.16
CA HIS A 67 5.07 12.93 -7.44
C HIS A 67 5.67 12.33 -6.16
N PHE A 68 5.29 11.10 -5.86
CA PHE A 68 5.84 10.32 -4.75
C PHE A 68 6.40 9.01 -5.27
N GLY A 69 7.41 8.48 -4.57
CA GLY A 69 8.02 7.19 -4.93
C GLY A 69 6.99 6.07 -4.84
N VAL A 70 7.08 5.08 -5.74
CA VAL A 70 6.23 3.88 -5.70
C VAL A 70 6.77 2.94 -4.61
N PRO A 71 6.07 2.78 -3.46
CA PRO A 71 6.57 1.97 -2.37
C PRO A 71 6.46 0.48 -2.69
N THR A 72 7.20 -0.34 -1.94
CA THR A 72 6.98 -1.79 -1.92
C THR A 72 5.60 -2.12 -1.35
N LEU A 73 4.94 -3.13 -1.92
CA LEU A 73 3.72 -3.72 -1.35
C LEU A 73 3.99 -4.89 -0.41
N ARG A 74 5.26 -5.22 -0.13
CA ARG A 74 5.58 -6.22 0.89
C ARG A 74 5.08 -5.74 2.25
N ASN A 75 4.38 -6.60 2.97
CA ASN A 75 3.72 -6.30 4.25
C ASN A 75 2.62 -5.22 4.21
N VAL A 76 2.12 -4.83 3.04
CA VAL A 76 1.12 -3.74 2.92
C VAL A 76 -0.18 -3.99 3.71
N GLY A 77 -0.53 -5.25 3.98
CA GLY A 77 -1.66 -5.59 4.85
C GLY A 77 -1.51 -5.14 6.32
N ARG A 78 -0.35 -4.61 6.72
CA ARG A 78 -0.02 -4.24 8.12
C ARG A 78 0.50 -2.80 8.26
N THR A 79 0.40 -1.99 7.22
CA THR A 79 0.97 -0.64 7.18
C THR A 79 -0.11 0.43 7.03
N ALA A 80 -1.34 0.15 7.47
CA ALA A 80 -2.38 1.18 7.54
C ALA A 80 -1.97 2.28 8.54
N PRO A 81 -2.38 3.55 8.34
CA PRO A 81 -3.11 4.03 7.16
C PRO A 81 -2.22 4.18 5.91
N TYR A 82 -2.85 4.34 4.76
CA TYR A 82 -2.25 4.30 3.42
C TYR A 82 -2.12 5.67 2.78
N MET A 83 -1.42 5.71 1.64
CA MET A 83 -0.95 6.91 0.93
C MET A 83 0.16 7.65 1.68
N HIS A 84 0.74 8.68 1.05
CA HIS A 84 1.89 9.41 1.63
C HIS A 84 1.50 10.27 2.83
N ASP A 85 0.21 10.61 2.95
CA ASP A 85 -0.36 11.44 4.01
C ASP A 85 -1.20 10.66 5.02
N GLY A 86 -1.36 9.34 4.84
CA GLY A 86 -2.19 8.51 5.71
C GLY A 86 -3.70 8.75 5.58
N SER A 87 -4.16 9.36 4.48
CA SER A 87 -5.57 9.74 4.29
C SER A 87 -6.53 8.57 4.07
N ILE A 88 -6.04 7.37 3.72
CA ILE A 88 -6.88 6.21 3.40
C ILE A 88 -6.68 5.12 4.45
N ALA A 89 -7.77 4.64 5.08
CA ALA A 89 -7.66 3.75 6.24
C ALA A 89 -7.47 2.27 5.86
N THR A 90 -8.04 1.83 4.73
CA THR A 90 -8.14 0.40 4.38
C THR A 90 -7.62 0.09 2.98
N LEU A 91 -7.21 -1.17 2.75
CA LEU A 91 -6.82 -1.63 1.41
C LEU A 91 -8.00 -1.62 0.44
N GLU A 92 -9.20 -1.86 0.93
CA GLU A 92 -10.44 -1.77 0.18
C GLU A 92 -10.62 -0.37 -0.41
N GLU A 93 -10.44 0.68 0.40
CA GLU A 93 -10.49 2.07 -0.05
C GLU A 93 -9.34 2.43 -1.00
N VAL A 94 -8.13 1.88 -0.78
CA VAL A 94 -7.01 2.06 -1.72
C VAL A 94 -7.35 1.48 -3.09
N VAL A 95 -7.90 0.27 -3.13
CA VAL A 95 -8.32 -0.36 -4.40
C VAL A 95 -9.44 0.43 -5.06
N ASP A 96 -10.40 0.92 -4.28
CA ASP A 96 -11.49 1.75 -4.78
C ASP A 96 -11.01 3.12 -5.32
N PHE A 97 -10.03 3.75 -4.67
CA PHE A 97 -9.37 4.95 -5.17
C PHE A 97 -8.81 4.74 -6.59
N TYR A 98 -8.11 3.63 -6.83
CA TYR A 98 -7.61 3.31 -8.16
C TYR A 98 -8.73 2.91 -9.15
N ARG A 99 -9.77 2.19 -8.71
CA ARG A 99 -10.95 1.87 -9.56
C ARG A 99 -11.57 3.13 -10.15
N ARG A 100 -11.65 4.21 -9.36
CA ARG A 100 -12.25 5.49 -9.77
C ARG A 100 -11.29 6.38 -10.59
N GLY A 101 -10.03 6.00 -10.75
CA GLY A 101 -9.03 6.76 -11.51
C GLY A 101 -8.17 7.70 -10.66
N GLY A 102 -8.02 7.39 -9.38
CA GLY A 102 -7.18 8.14 -8.45
C GLY A 102 -7.69 9.55 -8.18
N GLY A 103 -6.77 10.51 -8.08
CA GLY A 103 -7.10 11.89 -7.74
C GLY A 103 -8.09 12.58 -8.67
N ARG A 104 -8.20 12.14 -9.93
CA ARG A 104 -9.18 12.67 -10.89
C ARG A 104 -10.61 12.54 -10.35
N ALA A 105 -10.93 11.43 -9.68
CA ALA A 105 -12.22 11.21 -9.03
C ALA A 105 -12.49 12.14 -7.83
N LEU A 106 -11.44 12.76 -7.30
CA LEU A 106 -11.48 13.71 -6.19
C LEU A 106 -11.37 15.17 -6.67
N GLY A 107 -11.47 15.41 -7.98
CA GLY A 107 -11.40 16.75 -8.57
C GLY A 107 -9.98 17.28 -8.77
N VAL A 108 -8.95 16.43 -8.67
CA VAL A 108 -7.59 16.83 -9.04
C VAL A 108 -7.51 16.99 -10.57
N PRO A 109 -7.06 18.16 -11.07
CA PRO A 109 -6.80 18.43 -12.47
C PRO A 109 -5.98 17.35 -13.16
N ASP A 110 -6.32 17.09 -14.41
CA ASP A 110 -5.77 15.99 -15.20
C ASP A 110 -4.25 16.10 -15.41
N ASP A 111 -3.72 17.32 -15.51
CA ASP A 111 -2.29 17.63 -15.64
C ASP A 111 -1.49 17.41 -14.34
N ARG A 112 -2.17 17.15 -13.22
CA ARG A 112 -1.57 16.83 -11.92
C ARG A 112 -1.66 15.35 -11.57
N VAL A 113 -2.09 14.49 -12.50
CA VAL A 113 -2.19 13.04 -12.30
C VAL A 113 -1.61 12.32 -13.53
N ASP A 114 -0.67 11.41 -13.30
CA ASP A 114 -0.06 10.64 -14.39
C ASP A 114 -1.08 9.88 -15.22
N ALA A 115 -0.85 9.79 -16.54
CA ALA A 115 -1.77 9.14 -17.48
C ALA A 115 -1.95 7.64 -17.23
N GLN A 116 -0.99 7.01 -16.55
CA GLN A 116 -1.10 5.62 -16.12
C GLN A 116 -2.21 5.41 -15.08
N VAL A 117 -2.55 6.44 -14.31
CA VAL A 117 -3.60 6.40 -13.27
C VAL A 117 -4.93 6.73 -13.92
N ARG A 118 -5.64 5.68 -14.30
CA ARG A 118 -6.94 5.75 -14.99
C ARG A 118 -7.96 4.88 -14.28
N PRO A 119 -9.26 5.11 -14.50
CA PRO A 119 -10.30 4.23 -13.98
C PRO A 119 -10.05 2.79 -14.40
N ILE A 120 -10.31 1.87 -13.47
CA ILE A 120 -10.14 0.43 -13.69
C ILE A 120 -11.52 -0.19 -13.54
N GLU A 121 -12.03 -0.71 -14.65
CA GLU A 121 -13.23 -1.54 -14.65
C GLU A 121 -12.94 -2.84 -13.93
N MET A 122 -13.63 -3.03 -12.80
CA MET A 122 -13.45 -4.17 -11.93
C MET A 122 -14.73 -4.39 -11.13
N THR A 123 -15.16 -5.63 -10.98
CA THR A 123 -16.27 -6.01 -10.10
C THR A 123 -15.85 -5.98 -8.63
N ASP A 124 -16.82 -5.94 -7.71
CA ASP A 124 -16.50 -5.98 -6.28
C ASP A 124 -15.85 -7.31 -5.85
N ALA A 125 -16.20 -8.40 -6.54
CA ALA A 125 -15.56 -9.70 -6.31
C ALA A 125 -14.07 -9.69 -6.72
N GLU A 126 -13.74 -9.08 -7.85
CA GLU A 126 -12.35 -8.94 -8.30
C GLU A 126 -11.56 -7.98 -7.40
N ALA A 127 -12.19 -6.91 -6.92
CA ALA A 127 -11.59 -6.01 -5.92
C ALA A 127 -11.27 -6.78 -4.63
N ALA A 128 -12.21 -7.59 -4.12
CA ALA A 128 -12.00 -8.43 -2.95
C ALA A 128 -10.92 -9.51 -3.16
N ASP A 129 -10.84 -10.11 -4.36
CA ASP A 129 -9.76 -11.02 -4.73
C ASP A 129 -8.40 -10.31 -4.69
N LEU A 130 -8.30 -9.09 -5.26
CA LEU A 130 -7.09 -8.28 -5.27
C LEU A 130 -6.64 -7.92 -3.86
N VAL A 131 -7.56 -7.46 -3.00
CA VAL A 131 -7.25 -7.14 -1.60
C VAL A 131 -6.76 -8.38 -0.84
N ALA A 132 -7.37 -9.54 -1.05
CA ALA A 132 -6.90 -10.80 -0.45
C ALA A 132 -5.46 -11.11 -0.84
N PHE A 133 -5.11 -10.94 -2.12
CA PHE A 133 -3.73 -11.08 -2.58
C PHE A 133 -2.77 -10.08 -1.92
N LEU A 134 -3.14 -8.79 -1.81
CA LEU A 134 -2.31 -7.77 -1.17
C LEU A 134 -2.02 -8.12 0.30
N ARG A 135 -3.02 -8.64 1.03
CA ARG A 135 -2.83 -9.13 2.41
C ARG A 135 -1.87 -10.33 2.48
N ALA A 136 -1.84 -11.18 1.45
CA ALA A 136 -0.93 -12.32 1.37
C ALA A 136 0.54 -11.93 1.06
N LEU A 137 0.84 -10.64 0.83
CA LEU A 137 2.21 -10.13 0.64
C LEU A 137 2.99 -9.93 1.96
N GLY A 138 2.42 -10.32 3.10
CA GLY A 138 3.12 -10.36 4.38
C GLY A 138 4.12 -11.52 4.48
N ASP A 139 5.29 -11.26 5.07
CA ASP A 139 6.25 -12.31 5.44
C ASP A 139 6.43 -12.34 6.96
N GLU A 140 5.97 -13.43 7.59
CA GLU A 140 6.12 -13.66 9.03
C GLU A 140 7.19 -14.72 9.35
N SER A 141 7.84 -15.28 8.33
CA SER A 141 8.81 -16.38 8.52
C SER A 141 10.04 -15.98 9.33
N ARG A 142 10.30 -14.67 9.46
CA ARG A 142 11.42 -14.10 10.21
C ARG A 142 10.98 -13.27 11.41
N ARG A 143 9.71 -13.35 11.84
CA ARG A 143 9.28 -12.66 13.05
C ARG A 143 10.00 -13.30 14.25
N PRO A 144 10.89 -12.58 14.96
CA PRO A 144 11.54 -13.13 16.15
C PRO A 144 10.49 -13.37 17.24
N ALA A 145 10.70 -14.39 18.06
CA ALA A 145 9.93 -14.54 19.29
C ALA A 145 10.18 -13.32 20.17
N THR A 146 9.13 -12.86 20.86
CA THR A 146 9.29 -11.87 21.92
C THR A 146 10.23 -12.45 22.98
N PRO A 147 11.36 -11.81 23.28
CA PRO A 147 12.28 -12.31 24.30
C PRO A 147 11.63 -12.26 25.68
N ASP A 148 11.95 -13.20 26.57
CA ASP A 148 11.40 -13.24 27.94
C ASP A 148 11.95 -12.10 28.83
N ALA A 149 13.13 -11.58 28.50
CA ALA A 149 13.76 -10.47 29.18
C ALA A 149 14.62 -9.66 28.21
N VAL A 150 14.76 -8.36 28.44
CA VAL A 150 15.77 -7.54 27.76
C VAL A 150 17.08 -7.55 28.57
N PRO A 151 18.26 -7.42 27.92
CA PRO A 151 19.56 -7.43 28.60
C PRO A 151 19.74 -6.36 29.69
N SER A 152 18.94 -5.28 29.64
CA SER A 152 18.94 -4.22 30.64
C SER A 152 18.19 -4.58 31.93
N GLY A 153 17.48 -5.71 31.97
CA GLY A 153 16.63 -6.10 33.10
C GLY A 153 15.30 -5.33 33.19
N LEU A 154 15.00 -4.47 32.22
CA LEU A 154 13.70 -3.80 32.13
C LEU A 154 12.58 -4.78 31.71
N PRO A 155 11.31 -4.48 32.00
CA PRO A 155 10.19 -5.25 31.46
C PRO A 155 10.21 -5.25 29.93
N VAL A 156 9.85 -6.38 29.34
CA VAL A 156 9.65 -6.48 27.89
C VAL A 156 8.36 -5.72 27.53
N PRO A 157 8.43 -4.65 26.71
CA PRO A 157 7.23 -3.89 26.37
C PRO A 157 6.22 -4.80 25.67
N ARG A 158 5.01 -4.89 26.23
CA ARG A 158 3.88 -5.54 25.58
C ARG A 158 3.08 -4.45 24.88
N LEU A 159 3.11 -4.45 23.55
CA LEU A 159 2.20 -3.61 22.76
C LEU A 159 0.78 -4.12 23.02
N GLY A 160 0.05 -3.46 23.94
CA GLY A 160 -1.33 -3.86 24.28
C GLY A 160 -2.01 -3.17 25.48
N ASP A 161 -1.29 -2.61 26.47
CA ASP A 161 -1.95 -2.20 27.74
C ASP A 161 -1.81 -0.73 28.15
N ASP A 162 -1.16 0.13 27.35
CA ASP A 162 -1.12 1.57 27.63
C ASP A 162 -2.34 2.26 27.02
N ALA A 163 -3.46 2.15 27.72
CA ALA A 163 -4.57 3.08 27.58
C ALA A 163 -4.02 4.52 27.71
N HIS A 164 -4.32 5.36 26.71
CA HIS A 164 -4.13 6.80 26.79
C HIS A 164 -4.66 7.33 28.12
N PRO A 165 -3.85 8.01 28.94
CA PRO A 165 -4.38 8.82 30.02
C PRO A 165 -5.23 9.91 29.36
N GLN A 166 -6.51 9.99 29.72
CA GLN A 166 -7.33 11.16 29.42
C GLN A 166 -6.67 12.36 30.12
N GLU A 167 -6.24 13.35 29.34
CA GLU A 167 -5.87 14.66 29.89
C GLU A 167 -7.16 15.32 30.40
N ASP A 168 -7.34 15.31 31.73
CA ASP A 168 -8.23 16.23 32.40
C ASP A 168 -7.51 17.57 32.60
N GLY A 169 -8.26 18.63 32.38
CA GLY A 169 -7.72 19.96 32.18
C GLY A 169 -7.13 20.61 33.42
N SER A 170 -6.41 21.70 33.16
CA SER A 170 -6.36 22.89 34.02
C SER A 170 -6.25 24.12 33.14
#